data_AF-Q7VAD3-F1
#
_entry.id   AF-Q7VAD3-F1
#
_cell.length_a   1.000
_cell.length_b   1.000
_cell.length_c   1.000
_cell.angle_alpha   90.00
_cell.angle_beta   90.00
_cell.angle_gamma   90.00
#
_symmetry.space_group_name_H-M   'P 1'
#
loop_
_entity.id
_entity.type
_entity.pdbx_description
1 polymer ?
#
loop_
_entity_poly.entity_id
_entity_poly.type
_entity_poly.pdbx_seq_one_letter_code
_entity_poly.pdbx_strand_id
1 'polypeptide(L)'
;MTYVVLYIAGIICIWWTYRVGWREAFKKILSILIPSALIILFNVKAGRLLFRSPIVGIISILPTAILIYRGSLPLVNGFNNWIDRKANNFTESQDVVDAEVISKEDA
;
A
#
# COMPACT_ATOMS: atom_id res chain seq x y z
N MET A 1 -25.57 -9.44 -10.37
CA MET A 1 -25.20 -8.04 -10.11
C MET A 1 -23.82 -7.94 -9.44
N THR A 2 -23.61 -8.53 -8.26
CA THR A 2 -22.33 -8.50 -7.52
C THR A 2 -21.13 -8.99 -8.33
N TYR A 3 -21.25 -10.12 -9.02
CA TYR A 3 -20.16 -10.66 -9.85
C TYR A 3 -19.75 -9.74 -11.01
N VAL A 4 -20.72 -9.06 -11.63
CA VAL A 4 -20.48 -8.10 -12.72
C VAL A 4 -19.76 -6.87 -12.19
N VAL A 5 -20.17 -6.37 -11.02
CA VAL A 5 -19.51 -5.23 -10.36
C VAL A 5 -18.06 -5.57 -9.98
N LEU A 6 -17.83 -6.76 -9.40
CA LEU A 6 -16.48 -7.23 -9.06
C LEU A 6 -15.60 -7.41 -10.31
N TYR A 7 -16.18 -7.93 -11.39
CA TYR A 7 -15.48 -8.09 -12.66
C TYR A 7 -15.03 -6.74 -13.25
N ILE A 8 -15.93 -5.76 -13.30
CA ILE A 8 -15.63 -4.40 -13.77
C ILE A 8 -14.57 -3.74 -12.87
N ALA A 9 -14.73 -3.84 -11.55
CA ALA A 9 -13.76 -3.30 -10.59
C ALA A 9 -12.37 -3.94 -10.77
N GLY A 10 -12.32 -5.26 -10.97
CA GLY A 10 -11.09 -5.98 -11.25
C GLY A 10 -10.38 -5.49 -12.50
N ILE A 11 -11.09 -5.32 -13.62
CA ILE A 11 -10.53 -4.78 -14.86
C ILE A 11 -9.97 -3.38 -14.64
N ILE A 12 -10.70 -2.52 -13.93
CA ILE A 12 -10.25 -1.15 -13.63
C ILE A 12 -8.98 -1.18 -12.77
N CYS A 13 -8.92 -2.05 -11.75
CA CYS A 13 -7.74 -2.21 -10.91
C CYS A 13 -6.51 -2.70 -11.70
N ILE A 14 -6.70 -3.68 -12.59
CA ILE A 14 -5.63 -4.21 -13.45
C ILE A 14 -5.14 -3.12 -14.41
N TRP A 15 -6.06 -2.45 -15.10
CA TRP A 15 -5.75 -1.36 -16.01
C TRP A 15 -4.99 -0.23 -15.33
N TRP A 16 -5.44 0.17 -14.13
CA TRP A 16 -4.78 1.20 -13.34
C TRP A 16 -3.37 0.79 -12.92
N THR A 17 -3.20 -0.44 -12.43
CA THR A 17 -1.90 -0.96 -12.01
C THR A 17 -0.92 -1.01 -13.17
N TYR A 18 -1.38 -1.41 -14.37
CA TYR A 18 -0.56 -1.39 -15.57
C TYR A 18 -0.10 0.01 -15.96
N ARG A 19 -0.98 1.02 -15.86
CA ARG A 19 -0.67 2.41 -16.22
C ARG A 19 0.25 3.10 -15.21
N VAL A 20 0.06 2.84 -13.92
CA VAL A 20 0.76 3.54 -12.83
C VAL A 20 2.02 2.80 -12.36
N GLY A 21 2.11 1.50 -12.66
CA GLY A 21 3.21 0.63 -12.29
C GLY A 21 3.03 -0.01 -10.91
N TRP A 22 3.66 -1.17 -10.74
CA TRP A 22 3.55 -1.99 -9.52
C TRP A 22 4.01 -1.29 -8.25
N ARG A 23 5.08 -0.47 -8.33
CA ARG A 23 5.62 0.25 -7.17
C ARG A 23 4.62 1.24 -6.61
N GLU A 24 4.05 2.08 -7.47
CA GLU A 24 3.10 3.12 -7.07
C GLU A 24 1.75 2.51 -6.65
N ALA A 25 1.32 1.42 -7.29
CA ALA A 25 0.16 0.64 -6.84
C ALA A 25 0.36 0.10 -5.42
N PHE A 26 1.53 -0.48 -5.12
CA PHE A 26 1.85 -0.99 -3.79
C PHE A 26 1.86 0.10 -2.71
N LYS A 27 2.49 1.25 -2.99
CA LYS A 27 2.46 2.41 -2.08
C LYS A 27 1.03 2.88 -1.81
N LYS A 28 0.17 2.89 -2.84
CA LYS A 28 -1.24 3.27 -2.69
C LYS A 28 -2.00 2.29 -1.80
N ILE A 29 -1.80 1.00 -1.99
CA ILE A 29 -2.37 -0.04 -1.11
C ILE A 29 -1.90 0.18 0.33
N LEU A 30 -0.61 0.41 0.54
CA LEU A 30 -0.04 0.62 1.87
C LEU A 30 -0.61 1.87 2.56
N SER A 31 -0.85 2.94 1.79
CA SER A 31 -1.45 4.18 2.29
C SER A 31 -2.88 4.01 2.81
N ILE A 32 -3.59 2.97 2.37
CA ILE A 32 -4.95 2.64 2.84
C ILE A 32 -4.87 1.58 3.93
N LEU A 33 -4.00 0.58 3.76
CA LEU A 33 -3.88 -0.57 4.64
C LEU A 33 -3.36 -0.17 6.04
N ILE A 34 -2.31 0.65 6.12
CA ILE A 34 -1.70 1.04 7.40
C ILE A 34 -2.71 1.79 8.30
N PRO A 35 -3.37 2.88 7.83
CA PRO A 35 -4.36 3.55 8.66
C PRO A 35 -5.52 2.64 9.03
N SER A 36 -6.00 1.81 8.09
CA SER A 36 -7.12 0.89 8.34
C SER A 36 -6.79 -0.13 9.43
N ALA A 37 -5.60 -0.76 9.35
CA ALA A 37 -5.14 -1.71 10.35
C ALA A 37 -5.00 -1.07 11.74
N LEU A 38 -4.45 0.15 11.80
CA LEU A 38 -4.31 0.90 13.06
C LEU A 38 -5.69 1.28 13.63
N ILE A 39 -6.63 1.72 12.80
CA ILE A 39 -7.99 2.06 13.25
C ILE A 39 -8.64 0.84 13.89
N ILE A 40 -8.56 -0.33 13.25
CA ILE A 40 -9.11 -1.59 13.77
C ILE A 40 -8.43 -1.98 15.09
N LEU A 41 -7.09 -1.92 15.14
CA LEU A 41 -6.30 -2.32 16.31
C LEU A 41 -6.57 -1.46 17.54
N PHE A 42 -6.66 -0.13 17.37
CA PHE A 42 -6.86 0.78 18.50
C PHE A 42 -8.34 0.91 18.90
N ASN A 43 -9.28 0.58 18.01
CA ASN A 43 -10.71 0.67 18.29
C ASN A 43 -11.38 -0.70 18.54
N VAL A 44 -10.65 -1.75 18.93
CA VAL A 44 -11.23 -3.09 19.19
C VAL A 44 -12.44 -3.03 20.16
N LYS A 45 -12.37 -2.18 21.19
CA LYS A 45 -13.50 -1.98 22.13
C LYS A 45 -14.72 -1.33 21.46
N ALA A 46 -14.52 -0.37 20.58
CA ALA A 46 -15.60 0.24 19.82
C ALA A 46 -16.09 -0.66 18.66
N GLY A 47 -15.23 -1.58 18.19
CA GLY A 47 -15.62 -2.69 17.34
C GLY A 47 -16.70 -3.55 17.97
N ARG A 48 -16.65 -3.77 19.30
CA ARG A 48 -17.74 -4.45 20.02
C ARG A 48 -19.07 -3.67 19.97
N LEU A 49 -19.03 -2.34 19.93
CA LEU A 49 -20.23 -1.50 19.78
C LEU A 49 -20.79 -1.53 18.36
N LEU A 50 -19.93 -1.64 17.33
CA LEU A 50 -20.37 -1.83 15.93
C LEU A 50 -21.26 -3.06 15.75
N PHE A 51 -20.96 -4.17 16.43
CA PHE A 51 -21.77 -5.39 16.34
C PHE A 51 -23.10 -5.31 17.11
N ARG A 52 -23.24 -4.39 18.08
CA ARG A 52 -24.46 -4.22 18.87
C ARG A 52 -25.39 -3.15 18.29
N SER A 53 -24.82 -2.05 17.81
CA SER A 53 -25.53 -1.00 17.07
C SER A 53 -24.58 -0.40 16.03
N PRO A 54 -24.71 -0.77 14.75
CA PRO A 54 -23.75 -0.38 13.70
C PRO A 54 -23.59 1.13 13.59
N ILE A 55 -24.71 1.86 13.65
CA ILE A 55 -24.73 3.33 13.50
C ILE A 55 -23.98 3.99 14.67
N VAL A 56 -24.28 3.59 15.90
CA VAL A 56 -23.65 4.16 17.11
C VAL A 56 -22.18 3.79 17.17
N GLY A 57 -21.81 2.56 16.76
CA GLY A 57 -20.43 2.12 16.65
C GLY A 57 -19.63 2.98 15.68
N ILE A 58 -20.13 3.24 14.47
CA ILE A 58 -19.43 4.05 13.46
C ILE A 58 -19.22 5.48 13.98
N ILE A 59 -20.27 6.09 14.54
CA ILE A 59 -20.20 7.46 15.08
C ILE A 59 -19.20 7.54 16.24
N SER A 60 -19.12 6.51 17.08
CA SER A 60 -18.19 6.49 18.22
C SER A 60 -16.71 6.36 17.80
N ILE A 61 -16.44 5.71 16.65
CA ILE A 61 -15.09 5.45 16.16
C ILE A 61 -14.56 6.63 15.35
N LEU A 62 -15.44 7.42 14.71
CA LEU A 62 -15.09 8.51 13.81
C LEU A 62 -14.02 9.48 14.37
N PRO A 63 -14.18 10.06 15.58
CA PRO A 63 -13.19 11.00 16.12
C PRO A 63 -11.80 10.35 16.29
N THR A 64 -11.77 9.14 16.84
CA THR A 64 -10.54 8.38 17.08
C THR A 64 -9.89 7.93 15.76
N ALA A 65 -10.70 7.52 14.78
CA ALA A 65 -10.23 7.11 13.48
C ALA A 65 -9.56 8.27 12.72
N ILE A 66 -10.11 9.49 12.82
CA ILE A 66 -9.49 10.69 12.23
C ILE A 66 -8.11 10.97 12.87
N LEU A 67 -8.01 10.86 14.20
CA LEU A 67 -6.73 11.04 14.90
C LEU A 67 -5.71 9.99 14.48
N ILE A 68 -6.09 8.72 14.44
CA ILE A 68 -5.22 7.61 14.02
C ILE A 68 -4.81 7.78 12.56
N TYR A 69 -5.72 8.14 11.67
CA TYR A 69 -5.42 8.40 10.27
C TYR A 69 -4.33 9.47 10.14
N ARG A 70 -4.50 10.63 10.81
CA ARG A 70 -3.49 11.69 10.79
C ARG A 70 -2.15 11.24 11.39
N GLY A 71 -2.18 10.52 12.51
CA GLY A 71 -0.98 9.97 13.14
C GLY A 71 -0.26 8.91 12.31
N SER A 72 -0.97 8.21 11.42
CA SER A 72 -0.40 7.17 10.56
C SER A 72 0.27 7.70 9.29
N LEU A 73 -0.03 8.94 8.86
CA LEU A 73 0.59 9.56 7.68
C LEU A 73 2.13 9.57 7.71
N PRO A 74 2.81 9.95 8.80
CA PRO A 74 4.29 9.90 8.86
C PRO A 74 4.83 8.47 8.72
N LEU A 75 4.11 7.46 9.22
CA LEU A 75 4.50 6.05 9.06
C LEU A 75 4.39 5.62 7.60
N VAL A 76 3.27 5.95 6.93
CA VAL A 76 3.08 5.68 5.50
C VAL A 76 4.19 6.33 4.68
N ASN A 77 4.53 7.59 4.96
CA ASN A 77 5.63 8.27 4.29
C ASN A 77 6.98 7.60 4.57
N GLY A 78 7.24 7.16 5.81
CA GLY A 78 8.44 6.41 6.15
C GLY A 78 8.60 5.13 5.34
N PHE A 79 7.53 4.34 5.21
CA PHE A 79 7.54 3.13 4.37
C PHE A 79 7.71 3.46 2.89
N ASN A 80 7.03 4.48 2.37
CA ASN A 80 7.18 4.90 0.96
C ASN A 80 8.63 5.30 0.67
N ASN A 81 9.24 6.11 1.54
CA ASN A 81 10.63 6.52 1.42
C ASN A 81 11.60 5.34 1.51
N TRP A 82 11.30 4.36 2.36
CA TRP A 82 12.10 3.13 2.46
C TRP A 82 12.03 2.29 1.17
N ILE A 83 10.84 2.14 0.59
CA ILE A 83 10.62 1.45 -0.69
C ILE A 83 11.42 2.16 -1.80
N ASP A 84 11.38 3.49 -1.85
CA ASP A 84 12.10 4.26 -2.85
C ASP A 84 13.62 4.16 -2.72
N ARG A 85 14.15 4.26 -1.49
CA ARG A 85 15.59 4.07 -1.24
C ARG A 85 16.03 2.66 -1.65
N LYS A 86 15.24 1.64 -1.31
CA LYS A 86 15.59 0.26 -1.63
C LYS A 86 15.56 0.03 -3.15
N ALA A 87 14.56 0.56 -3.85
CA ALA A 87 14.47 0.46 -5.31
C ALA A 87 15.65 1.17 -6.01
N ASN A 88 16.02 2.37 -5.57
CA ASN A 88 17.13 3.10 -6.17
C ASN A 88 18.47 2.40 -5.97
N ASN A 89 18.73 1.86 -4.77
CA ASN A 89 19.96 1.11 -4.50
C ASN A 89 20.08 -0.17 -5.35
N PHE A 90 18.95 -0.80 -5.73
CA PHE A 90 18.96 -1.95 -6.63
C PHE A 90 19.29 -1.56 -8.07
N THR A 91 18.76 -0.44 -8.56
CA THR A 91 19.07 0.07 -9.90
C THR A 91 20.54 0.50 -10.00
N GLU A 92 21.06 1.18 -8.98
CA GLU A 92 22.46 1.61 -8.93
C GLU A 92 23.43 0.41 -8.89
N SER A 93 23.08 -0.68 -8.19
CA SER A 93 23.91 -1.89 -8.17
C SER A 93 23.89 -2.69 -9.49
N GLN A 94 22.89 -2.47 -10.35
CA GLN A 94 22.75 -3.22 -11.60
C GLN A 94 23.58 -2.60 -12.74
N ASP A 95 23.94 -1.32 -12.62
CA ASP A 95 24.83 -0.60 -13.54
C ASP A 95 26.33 -0.89 -13.28
N VAL A 96 26.65 -1.66 -12.22
CA VAL A 96 28.01 -2.07 -11.82
C VAL A 96 28.23 -3.57 -12.01
N VAL A 97 27.48 -4.22 -12.92
CA VAL A 97 27.96 -5.46 -13.52
C VAL A 97 28.80 -5.04 -14.70
N ASP A 98 30.10 -4.83 -14.43
CA ASP A 98 31.13 -4.72 -15.46
C ASP A 98 30.84 -5.77 -16.52
N ALA A 99 30.44 -5.30 -17.70
CA ALA A 99 30.51 -6.10 -18.90
C ALA A 99 32.00 -6.33 -19.14
N GLU A 100 32.57 -7.32 -18.47
CA GLU A 100 33.80 -7.96 -18.89
C GLU A 100 33.45 -8.63 -20.23
N VAL A 101 33.58 -7.83 -21.28
CA VAL A 101 33.45 -8.27 -22.66
C VAL A 101 34.64 -9.19 -22.86
N ILE A 102 34.44 -10.49 -22.59
CA ILE A 102 35.36 -11.53 -23.01
C ILE A 102 35.38 -11.46 -24.54
N SER A 103 36.38 -10.75 -25.06
CA SER A 103 36.76 -10.70 -26.46
C SER A 103 37.09 -12.12 -26.90
N LYS A 104 36.23 -12.70 -27.76
CA LYS A 104 36.44 -14.02 -28.36
C LYS A 104 37.48 -13.92 -29.49
N GLU A 105 38.73 -13.61 -29.15
CA GLU A 105 39.82 -13.64 -30.12
C GLU A 105 40.94 -14.64 -29.79
N ASP A 106 40.91 -15.32 -28.64
CA ASP A 106 41.92 -16.34 -28.29
C ASP A 106 41.30 -17.74 -28.07
N ALA A 107 40.79 -18.36 -29.14
CA ALA A 107 40.43 -19.79 -29.16
C ALA A 107 40.84 -20.46 -30.48
#